data_AF-A0A8C4QT73-F1
#
_entry.id   AF-A0A8C4QT73-F1
#
_cell.length_a   1.000
_cell.length_b   1.000
_cell.length_c   1.000
_cell.angle_alpha   90.00
_cell.angle_beta   90.00
_cell.angle_gamma   90.00
#
_symmetry.space_group_name_H-M   'P 1'
#
loop_
_entity.id
_entity.type
_entity.pdbx_description
1 polymer ?
#
loop_
_entity_poly.entity_id
_entity_poly.type
_entity_poly.pdbx_seq_one_letter_code
_entity_poly.pdbx_strand_id
1 'polypeptide(L)'
;MNILLEVLFTLLLVLSSEVHGASTRDGGLSDALITEQEARMFLVKSHQKQKRANIGEFELFKSANLERECIEEICGYEEVHEFFKDDEKTRKYWATLQDKMEKNTYQ
;
A
#
# COMPACT_ATOMS: atom_id res chain seq x y z
N MET A 1 32.86 29.48 -2.33
CA MET A 1 32.21 28.68 -1.26
C MET A 1 31.26 27.74 -1.96
N ASN A 2 31.72 26.51 -2.20
CA ASN A 2 31.16 25.64 -3.21
C ASN A 2 29.97 24.86 -2.64
N ILE A 3 28.77 25.37 -2.85
CA ILE A 3 27.51 24.70 -2.50
C ILE A 3 27.47 23.28 -3.10
N LEU A 4 28.05 23.10 -4.29
CA LEU A 4 28.18 21.78 -4.92
C LEU A 4 28.99 20.79 -4.07
N LEU A 5 30.01 21.27 -3.35
CA LEU A 5 30.88 20.45 -2.50
C LEU A 5 30.17 20.05 -1.21
N GLU A 6 29.37 20.95 -0.63
CA GLU A 6 28.54 20.67 0.56
C GLU A 6 27.45 19.62 0.26
N VAL A 7 26.80 19.73 -0.89
CA VAL A 7 25.78 18.74 -1.33
C VAL A 7 26.42 17.38 -1.61
N LEU A 8 27.63 17.35 -2.20
CA LEU A 8 28.34 16.10 -2.42
C LEU A 8 28.76 15.43 -1.10
N PHE A 9 29.18 16.23 -0.12
CA PHE A 9 29.63 15.75 1.19
C PHE A 9 28.47 15.17 2.01
N THR A 10 27.31 15.84 1.99
CA THR A 10 26.10 15.35 2.65
C THR A 10 25.57 14.06 2.01
N LEU A 11 25.63 13.92 0.68
CA LEU A 11 25.26 12.68 -0.02
C LEU A 11 26.20 11.51 0.35
N LEU A 12 27.51 11.75 0.46
CA LEU A 12 28.51 10.76 0.87
C LEU A 12 28.32 10.29 2.33
N LEU A 13 27.93 11.19 3.25
CA LEU A 13 27.65 10.83 4.65
C LEU A 13 26.40 9.95 4.77
N VAL A 14 25.36 10.22 3.98
CA VAL A 14 24.13 9.40 3.98
C VAL A 14 24.40 8.00 3.43
N LEU A 15 25.24 7.87 2.40
CA LEU A 15 25.59 6.57 1.81
C LEU A 15 26.56 5.74 2.67
N SER A 16 27.26 6.34 3.63
CA SER A 16 28.21 5.65 4.53
C SER A 16 27.62 5.34 5.91
N SER A 17 26.35 5.63 6.14
CA SER A 17 25.64 5.26 7.36
C SER A 17 25.25 3.77 7.31
N GLU A 18 26.12 2.90 7.82
CA GLU A 18 25.75 1.51 8.12
C GLU A 18 24.76 1.50 9.29
N VAL A 19 23.51 1.10 9.04
CA VAL A 19 22.49 0.86 10.08
C VAL A 19 22.96 -0.28 10.98
N HIS A 20 23.68 0.04 12.05
CA HIS A 20 23.95 -0.88 13.15
C HIS A 20 22.73 -0.91 14.07
N GLY A 21 21.67 -1.57 13.60
CA GLY A 21 20.50 -1.92 14.40
C GLY A 21 20.83 -3.08 15.34
N ALA A 22 21.33 -2.79 16.54
CA ALA A 22 21.40 -3.77 17.62
C ALA A 22 19.97 -4.06 18.14
N SER A 23 19.39 -5.17 17.69
CA SER A 23 18.09 -5.67 18.14
C SER A 23 18.26 -6.41 19.48
N THR A 24 17.73 -5.85 20.57
CA THR A 24 17.47 -6.58 21.80
C THR A 24 16.02 -7.05 21.78
N ARG A 25 15.84 -8.35 22.04
CA ARG A 25 14.56 -9.07 22.05
C ARG A 25 13.82 -8.71 23.33
N ASP A 26 12.57 -8.28 23.23
CA ASP A 26 11.61 -8.42 24.32
C ASP A 26 10.28 -8.97 23.80
N GLY A 27 9.69 -9.86 24.61
CA GLY A 27 8.64 -10.79 24.22
C GLY A 27 7.29 -10.12 23.94
N GLY A 28 6.53 -10.74 23.02
CA GLY A 28 5.15 -10.33 22.68
C GLY A 28 4.82 -10.35 21.19
N LEU A 29 5.78 -10.66 20.31
CA LEU A 29 5.57 -10.64 18.86
C LEU A 29 4.81 -11.85 18.32
N SER A 30 4.81 -13.00 19.02
CA SER A 30 4.27 -14.25 18.48
C SER A 30 2.74 -14.32 18.38
N ASP A 31 2.01 -13.56 19.19
CA ASP A 31 0.54 -13.56 19.14
C ASP A 31 -0.04 -12.62 18.07
N ALA A 32 0.77 -11.65 17.60
CA ALA A 32 0.41 -10.77 16.50
C ALA A 32 1.02 -11.22 15.15
N LEU A 33 2.01 -12.11 15.18
CA LEU A 33 2.64 -12.64 13.98
C LEU A 33 1.84 -13.84 13.46
N ILE A 34 1.03 -13.62 12.43
CA ILE A 34 0.41 -14.73 11.70
C ILE A 34 1.49 -15.69 11.19
N THR A 35 1.22 -16.99 11.26
CA THR A 35 2.16 -18.01 10.79
C THR A 35 2.41 -17.86 9.29
N GLU A 36 3.54 -18.37 8.78
CA GLU A 36 3.81 -18.34 7.34
C GLU A 36 2.67 -19.00 6.53
N GLN A 37 2.05 -20.03 7.09
CA GLN A 37 0.93 -20.75 6.47
C GLN A 37 -0.34 -19.89 6.44
N GLU A 38 -0.66 -19.19 7.53
CA GLU A 38 -1.77 -18.25 7.59
C GLU A 38 -1.54 -17.03 6.71
N ALA A 39 -0.30 -16.51 6.67
CA ALA A 39 0.11 -15.44 5.77
C ALA A 39 -0.04 -15.85 4.31
N ARG A 40 0.40 -17.07 3.93
CA ARG A 40 0.20 -17.62 2.58
C ARG A 40 -1.28 -17.78 2.25
N MET A 41 -2.09 -18.27 3.19
CA MET A 41 -3.52 -18.44 2.98
C MET A 41 -4.24 -17.09 2.86
N PHE A 42 -3.82 -16.10 3.65
CA PHE A 42 -4.28 -14.72 3.56
C PHE A 42 -3.89 -14.12 2.21
N LEU A 43 -2.65 -14.31 1.76
CA LEU A 43 -2.18 -13.85 0.45
C LEU A 43 -2.94 -14.52 -0.70
N VAL A 44 -3.17 -15.84 -0.64
CA VAL A 44 -3.97 -16.58 -1.65
C VAL A 44 -5.42 -16.11 -1.66
N LYS A 45 -6.06 -15.94 -0.50
CA LYS A 45 -7.43 -15.38 -0.42
C LYS A 45 -7.46 -13.92 -0.88
N SER A 46 -6.41 -13.14 -0.59
CA SER A 46 -6.28 -11.75 -1.04
C SER A 46 -5.99 -11.63 -2.53
N HIS A 47 -5.40 -12.66 -3.15
CA HIS A 47 -5.17 -12.76 -4.59
C HIS A 47 -6.37 -13.35 -5.34
N GLN A 48 -7.23 -14.11 -4.65
CA GLN A 48 -8.55 -14.53 -5.18
C GLN A 48 -9.56 -13.38 -5.16
N LYS A 49 -9.38 -12.39 -4.28
CA LYS A 49 -9.83 -11.03 -4.59
C LYS A 49 -8.95 -10.57 -5.74
N GLN A 50 -9.53 -10.44 -6.91
CA GLN A 50 -8.89 -10.05 -8.17
C GLN A 50 -7.64 -9.17 -7.96
N LYS A 51 -6.55 -9.48 -8.68
CA LYS A 51 -5.29 -8.71 -8.60
C LYS A 51 -5.60 -7.22 -8.61
N ARG A 52 -5.30 -6.53 -7.50
CA ARG A 52 -5.30 -5.06 -7.48
C ARG A 52 -4.40 -4.59 -8.60
N ALA A 53 -4.84 -3.61 -9.35
CA ALA A 53 -4.05 -3.09 -10.46
C ALA A 53 -2.96 -2.12 -10.00
N ASN A 54 -2.56 -2.18 -8.72
CA ASN A 54 -1.32 -1.58 -8.20
C ASN A 54 -0.04 -2.22 -8.80
N ILE A 55 -0.01 -2.43 -10.12
CA ILE A 55 1.01 -3.17 -10.85
C ILE A 55 1.91 -2.15 -11.56
N GLY A 56 2.57 -1.28 -10.80
CA GLY A 56 3.57 -0.36 -11.33
C GLY A 56 4.49 0.22 -10.26
N GLU A 57 5.81 0.20 -10.52
CA GLU A 57 6.84 0.70 -9.59
C GLU A 57 6.74 2.21 -9.27
N PHE A 58 5.88 2.96 -9.99
CA PHE A 58 5.76 4.41 -9.90
C PHE A 58 4.33 4.92 -9.65
N GLU A 59 3.40 4.04 -9.28
CA GLU A 59 1.99 4.39 -9.16
C GLU A 59 1.71 5.41 -8.06
N LEU A 60 2.48 5.37 -6.97
CA LEU A 60 2.44 6.35 -5.88
C LEU A 60 2.67 7.81 -6.32
N PHE A 61 3.28 8.02 -7.50
CA PHE A 61 3.52 9.37 -8.04
C PHE A 61 2.38 9.88 -8.92
N LYS A 62 1.41 9.03 -9.28
CA LYS A 62 0.24 9.45 -10.04
C LYS A 62 -0.76 10.12 -9.11
N SER A 63 -1.52 11.09 -9.63
CA SER A 63 -2.63 11.68 -8.88
C SER A 63 -3.80 10.69 -8.81
N ALA A 64 -4.43 10.62 -7.63
CA ALA A 64 -5.64 9.81 -7.38
C ALA A 64 -6.68 10.01 -8.50
N ASN A 65 -7.18 8.91 -9.05
CA ASN A 65 -8.11 8.95 -10.18
C ASN A 65 -9.10 7.79 -10.09
N LEU A 66 -10.35 8.12 -9.77
CA LEU A 66 -11.40 7.13 -9.55
C LEU A 66 -11.73 6.28 -10.80
N GLU A 67 -11.63 6.85 -11.99
CA GLU A 67 -11.87 6.11 -13.24
C GLU A 67 -10.79 5.05 -13.41
N ARG A 68 -9.52 5.46 -13.40
CA ARG A 68 -8.38 4.56 -13.59
C ARG A 68 -8.32 3.50 -12.49
N GLU A 69 -8.36 3.90 -11.23
CA GLU A 69 -8.04 3.00 -10.11
C GLU A 69 -9.23 2.12 -9.70
N CYS A 70 -10.46 2.62 -9.77
CA CYS A 70 -11.64 1.94 -9.21
C CYS A 70 -12.72 1.53 -10.21
N ILE A 71 -12.69 2.03 -11.45
CA ILE A 71 -13.67 1.71 -12.49
C ILE A 71 -13.03 0.82 -13.57
N GLU A 72 -11.88 1.24 -14.11
CA GLU A 72 -11.05 0.45 -15.03
C GLU A 72 -10.31 -0.67 -14.29
N GLU A 73 -9.93 -0.40 -13.06
CA GLU A 73 -9.15 -1.28 -12.20
C GLU A 73 -9.88 -1.63 -10.89
N ILE A 74 -9.28 -2.53 -10.13
CA ILE A 74 -9.81 -2.96 -8.83
C ILE A 74 -9.01 -2.30 -7.73
N CYS A 75 -9.67 -1.41 -7.01
CA CYS A 75 -9.08 -0.63 -5.93
C CYS A 75 -9.40 -1.14 -4.52
N GLY A 76 -8.58 -0.73 -3.57
CA GLY A 76 -8.83 -0.78 -2.13
C GLY A 76 -9.55 0.44 -1.58
N TYR A 77 -9.87 0.39 -0.30
CA TYR A 77 -10.48 1.52 0.42
C TYR A 77 -9.59 2.77 0.41
N GLU A 78 -8.27 2.59 0.50
CA GLU A 78 -7.31 3.69 0.60
C GLU A 78 -7.28 4.54 -0.68
N GLU A 79 -7.35 3.94 -1.87
CA GLU A 79 -7.38 4.67 -3.14
C GLU A 79 -8.66 5.49 -3.30
N VAL A 80 -9.80 4.94 -2.84
CA VAL A 80 -11.05 5.69 -2.75
C VAL A 80 -10.92 6.85 -1.76
N HIS A 81 -10.19 6.64 -0.65
CA HIS A 81 -9.93 7.69 0.33
C HIS A 81 -9.01 8.78 -0.21
N GLU A 82 -7.96 8.43 -0.96
CA GLU A 82 -7.05 9.39 -1.59
C GLU A 82 -7.77 10.33 -2.58
N PHE A 83 -8.78 9.82 -3.29
CA PHE A 83 -9.63 10.63 -4.18
C PHE A 83 -10.57 11.58 -3.42
N PHE A 84 -11.32 11.06 -2.44
CA PHE A 84 -12.35 11.86 -1.75
C PHE A 84 -11.81 12.73 -0.61
N LYS A 85 -10.73 12.30 0.05
CA LYS A 85 -10.12 12.90 1.25
C LYS A 85 -11.15 13.21 2.35
N ASP A 86 -12.20 12.40 2.42
CA ASP A 86 -13.35 12.57 3.31
C ASP A 86 -13.92 11.20 3.66
N ASP A 87 -13.90 10.86 4.95
CA ASP A 87 -14.28 9.52 5.40
C ASP A 87 -15.73 9.16 5.11
N GLU A 88 -16.65 10.13 5.15
CA GLU A 88 -18.06 9.86 4.92
C GLU A 88 -18.33 9.54 3.44
N LYS A 89 -17.73 10.32 2.55
CA LYS A 89 -17.80 10.08 1.09
C LYS A 89 -17.13 8.76 0.73
N THR A 90 -15.95 8.48 1.30
CA THR A 90 -15.24 7.22 1.07
C THR A 90 -16.09 6.03 1.50
N ARG A 91 -16.68 6.04 2.71
CA ARG A 91 -17.54 4.93 3.18
C ARG A 91 -18.75 4.70 2.27
N LYS A 92 -19.44 5.76 1.87
CA LYS A 92 -20.62 5.66 0.98
C LYS A 92 -20.26 5.06 -0.37
N TYR A 93 -19.17 5.54 -0.96
CA TYR A 93 -18.73 5.05 -2.26
C TYR A 93 -18.21 3.62 -2.17
N TRP A 94 -17.42 3.30 -1.14
CA TRP A 94 -16.87 1.97 -0.90
C TRP A 94 -17.95 0.89 -0.76
N ALA A 95 -19.04 1.18 -0.03
CA ALA A 95 -20.18 0.26 0.08
C ALA A 95 -20.81 -0.06 -1.29
N THR A 96 -20.85 0.94 -2.18
CA THR A 96 -21.36 0.75 -3.56
C THR A 96 -20.42 -0.11 -4.39
N LEU A 97 -19.10 0.05 -4.23
CA LEU A 97 -18.11 -0.79 -4.90
C LEU A 97 -18.16 -2.24 -4.41
N GLN A 98 -18.32 -2.47 -3.11
CA GLN A 98 -18.43 -3.82 -2.54
C GLN A 98 -19.66 -4.56 -3.10
N ASP A 99 -20.82 -3.91 -3.13
CA ASP A 99 -22.05 -4.47 -3.73
C ASP A 99 -21.86 -4.81 -5.23
N LYS A 100 -21.15 -3.96 -5.98
CA LYS A 100 -20.81 -4.24 -7.39
C LYS A 100 -19.87 -5.44 -7.54
N MET A 101 -18.84 -5.52 -6.70
CA MET A 101 -17.88 -6.64 -6.72
C MET A 101 -18.57 -7.97 -6.40
N GLU A 102 -19.47 -7.98 -5.42
CA GLU A 102 -20.28 -9.15 -5.06
C GLU A 102 -21.18 -9.60 -6.22
N LYS A 103 -21.86 -8.67 -6.90
CA LYS A 103 -22.70 -9.00 -8.06
C LYS A 103 -21.89 -9.51 -9.25
N ASN A 104 -20.71 -8.95 -9.49
CA ASN A 104 -19.80 -9.41 -10.54
C ASN A 104 -19.17 -10.78 -10.25
N THR A 105 -19.28 -11.32 -9.02
CA THR A 105 -18.77 -12.67 -8.71
C THR A 105 -19.76 -13.79 -9.01
N TYR A 106 -21.02 -13.46 -9.35
CA TYR A 106 -22.09 -14.41 -9.68
C TYR A 106 -22.53 -14.34 -11.16
N GLN A 107 -21.74 -13.70 -12.01
CA GLN A 107 -21.98 -13.56 -13.44
C GLN A 107 -20.74 -14.00 -14.22
#